data_AF-A0A0P9FGX4-F1
#
_entry.id   AF-A0A0P9FGX4-F1
#
_cell.length_a   1.000
_cell.length_b   1.000
_cell.length_c   1.000
_cell.angle_alpha   90.00
_cell.angle_beta   90.00
_cell.angle_gamma   90.00
#
_symmetry.space_group_name_H-M   'P 1'
#
loop_
_entity.id
_entity.type
_entity.pdbx_description
1 polymer ?
#
loop_
_entity_poly.entity_id
_entity_poly.type
_entity_poly.pdbx_seq_one_letter_code
_entity_poly.pdbx_strand_id
1 'polypeptide(L)' 'MSEPNDFFVVGGTLRVQSSSYVTRPADQELYSHVKAGEFCYVLTSRQMGKSSLMVRTARRLEAEGVRTVIIDLTS' A
#
# COMPACT_ATOMS: atom_id res chain seq x y z
N MET A 1 -15.62 -20.98 -19.15
CA MET A 1 -15.04 -20.83 -17.81
C MET A 1 -14.88 -19.34 -17.59
N SER A 2 -15.66 -18.75 -16.68
CA SER A 2 -15.58 -17.33 -16.34
C SER A 2 -14.23 -17.05 -15.67
N GLU A 3 -13.45 -16.13 -16.22
CA GLU A 3 -12.22 -15.65 -15.59
C GLU A 3 -12.53 -15.22 -14.14
N PRO A 4 -11.68 -15.57 -13.17
CA PRO A 4 -11.83 -15.07 -11.81
C PRO A 4 -11.82 -13.54 -11.87
N ASN A 5 -12.85 -12.92 -11.28
CA ASN A 5 -13.01 -11.48 -11.31
C ASN A 5 -11.91 -10.79 -10.49
N ASP A 6 -10.81 -10.40 -11.15
CA ASP A 6 -9.65 -9.70 -10.56
C ASP A 6 -10.01 -8.35 -9.90
N PHE A 7 -11.23 -7.86 -10.14
CA PHE A 7 -11.73 -6.67 -9.46
C PHE A 7 -11.93 -6.89 -7.96
N PHE A 8 -12.55 -8.00 -7.54
CA PHE A 8 -12.91 -8.20 -6.13
C PHE A 8 -11.92 -9.13 -5.44
N VAL A 9 -11.14 -8.58 -4.50
CA VAL A 9 -10.17 -9.34 -3.71
C VAL A 9 -10.61 -9.35 -2.25
N VAL A 10 -10.75 -10.55 -1.69
CA VAL A 10 -11.10 -10.74 -0.28
C VAL A 10 -9.83 -10.86 0.55
N GLY A 11 -9.64 -9.91 1.46
CA GLY A 11 -8.53 -9.92 2.41
C GLY A 11 -7.16 -9.66 1.77
N GLY A 12 -6.13 -9.69 2.61
CA GLY A 12 -4.75 -9.49 2.18
C GLY A 12 -4.43 -8.08 1.68
N THR A 13 -3.30 -7.98 0.99
CA THR A 13 -2.79 -6.75 0.37
C THR A 13 -3.25 -6.68 -1.07
N LEU A 14 -3.88 -5.57 -1.46
CA LEU A 14 -4.23 -5.33 -2.86
C LEU A 14 -2.96 -5.09 -3.68
N ARG A 15 -2.89 -5.71 -4.87
CA ARG A 15 -1.82 -5.45 -5.83
C ARG A 15 -1.78 -3.97 -6.19
N VAL A 16 -0.59 -3.45 -6.49
CA VAL A 16 -0.39 -2.04 -6.85
C VAL A 16 -1.24 -1.62 -8.07
N GLN A 17 -1.49 -2.55 -9.00
CA GLN A 17 -2.31 -2.30 -10.20
C GLN A 17 -3.77 -2.72 -10.06
N SER A 18 -4.22 -3.09 -8.85
CA SER A 18 -5.61 -3.51 -8.63
C SER A 18 -6.57 -2.36 -8.92
N SER A 19 -7.55 -2.62 -9.78
CA SER A 19 -8.58 -1.67 -10.22
C SER A 19 -9.63 -1.36 -9.15
N SER A 20 -9.71 -2.17 -8.09
CA SER A 20 -10.60 -1.94 -6.94
C SER A 20 -9.96 -1.14 -5.81
N TYR A 21 -8.71 -0.70 -5.96
CA TYR A 21 -8.10 0.19 -4.98
C TYR A 21 -8.69 1.60 -5.11
N VAL A 22 -9.17 2.12 -3.98
CA VAL A 22 -9.63 3.50 -3.86
C VAL A 22 -8.55 4.31 -3.16
N THR A 23 -8.03 5.33 -3.84
CA THR A 23 -7.07 6.30 -3.29
C THR A 23 -7.71 7.12 -2.17
N ARG A 24 -6.96 7.38 -1.11
CA ARG A 24 -7.40 8.09 0.10
C ARG A 24 -6.46 9.28 0.38
N PRO A 25 -6.85 10.24 1.22
CA PRO A 25 -5.96 11.30 1.66
C PRO A 25 -4.64 10.77 2.25
N ALA A 26 -4.71 9.65 2.98
CA ALA A 26 -3.56 8.98 3.59
C ALA A 26 -2.49 8.51 2.57
N ASP A 27 -2.86 8.25 1.31
CA ASP A 27 -1.89 7.88 0.26
C ASP A 27 -0.90 9.01 0.00
N GLN A 28 -1.40 10.24 -0.08
CA GLN A 28 -0.56 11.41 -0.32
C GLN A 28 0.16 11.83 0.96
N GLU A 29 -0.51 11.78 2.11
CA GLU A 29 0.07 12.12 3.41
C GLU A 29 1.27 11.22 3.73
N LEU A 30 1.08 9.89 3.71
CA LEU A 30 2.16 8.95 4.01
C LEU A 30 3.33 9.11 3.04
N TYR A 31 3.07 9.25 1.75
CA TYR A 31 4.13 9.45 0.76
C TYR A 31 4.91 10.75 1.02
N SER A 32 4.23 11.86 1.28
CA SER A 32 4.89 13.15 1.53
C SER A 32 5.81 13.09 2.76
N HIS A 33 5.31 12.55 3.88
CA HIS A 33 6.07 12.46 5.13
C HIS A 33 7.24 11.48 5.03
N VAL A 34 7.04 10.29 4.46
CA VAL A 34 8.13 9.32 4.26
C VAL A 34 9.20 9.86 3.31
N LYS A 35 8.79 10.58 2.24
CA LYS A 35 9.74 11.22 1.32
C LYS A 35 10.54 12.34 2.00
N ALA A 36 9.98 13.01 3.00
CA ALA A 36 10.68 13.98 3.84
C ALA A 36 11.64 13.33 4.87
N GLY A 37 11.69 11.99 4.93
CA GLY A 37 12.52 11.25 5.90
C GLY A 37 11.88 11.14 7.28
N GLU A 38 10.58 11.39 7.40
CA GLU A 38 9.87 11.28 8.66
C GLU A 38 9.50 9.84 9.00
N PHE A 39 9.45 9.56 10.30
CA PHE A 39 9.02 8.27 10.81
C PHE A 39 7.51 8.25 11.04
N CYS A 40 6.78 7.45 10.26
CA CYS A 40 5.32 7.44 10.23
C CYS A 40 4.72 6.16 10.82
N TYR A 41 3.62 6.30 11.57
CA TYR A 41 2.79 5.18 12.01
C TYR A 41 1.48 5.13 11.22
N VAL A 42 1.12 3.95 10.70
CA VAL A 42 -0.17 3.71 10.05
C VAL A 42 -1.03 2.83 10.97
N LEU A 43 -1.83 3.47 11.82
CA LEU A 43 -2.68 2.79 12.82
C LEU A 43 -4.13 2.72 12.33
N THR A 44 -4.65 1.51 12.17
CA THR A 44 -6.04 1.27 11.75
C THR A 44 -6.48 -0.15 12.12
N SER A 45 -7.78 -0.43 12.01
CA SER A 45 -8.34 -1.76 12.27
C SER A 45 -7.91 -2.80 11.22
N ARG A 46 -8.21 -4.07 11.49
CA ARG A 46 -7.87 -5.18 10.57
C ARG A 46 -8.59 -4.99 9.23
N GLN A 47 -7.93 -5.42 8.15
CA GLN A 47 -8.47 -5.43 6.79
C GLN A 47 -8.87 -4.05 6.20
N MET A 48 -8.38 -2.93 6.77
CA MET A 48 -8.62 -1.60 6.22
C MET A 48 -7.71 -1.21 5.04
N GLY A 49 -6.81 -2.09 4.58
CA GLY A 49 -5.91 -1.79 3.46
C GLY A 49 -4.60 -1.08 3.83
N LYS A 50 -4.19 -1.11 5.11
CA LYS A 50 -2.88 -0.57 5.55
C LYS A 50 -1.69 -1.13 4.77
N SER A 51 -1.68 -2.44 4.50
CA SER A 51 -0.61 -3.07 3.73
C SER A 51 -0.67 -2.64 2.25
N SER A 52 -1.87 -2.43 1.70
CA SER A 52 -2.07 -1.90 0.35
C SER A 52 -1.52 -0.47 0.20
N LEU A 53 -1.75 0.37 1.22
CA LEU A 53 -1.18 1.71 1.30
C LEU A 53 0.36 1.65 1.33
N MET A 54 0.93 0.81 2.20
CA MET A 54 2.39 0.64 2.33
C MET A 54 3.06 0.24 1.00
N VAL A 55 2.57 -0.80 0.32
CA VAL A 55 3.17 -1.27 -0.94
C VAL A 55 3.08 -0.23 -2.06
N ARG A 56 2.01 0.57 -2.07
CA ARG A 56 1.83 1.66 -3.05
C ARG A 56 2.76 2.82 -2.78
N THR A 57 2.92 3.22 -1.52
CA THR A 57 3.92 4.23 -1.13
C THR A 57 5.33 3.76 -1.48
N ALA A 58 5.68 2.52 -1.16
CA ALA A 58 6.97 1.94 -1.53
C ALA A 58 7.20 1.98 -3.05
N ARG A 59 6.20 1.56 -3.84
CA ARG A 59 6.31 1.59 -5.30
C ARG A 59 6.48 3.00 -5.87
N ARG A 60 5.81 3.99 -5.28
CA ARG A 60 5.94 5.39 -5.69
C ARG A 60 7.33 5.95 -5.37
N LEU A 61 7.91 5.58 -4.23
CA LEU A 61 9.27 5.94 -3.85
C LEU A 61 10.31 5.28 -4.78
N GLU A 62 10.13 4.01 -5.12
CA GLU A 62 10.98 3.29 -6.10
C GLU A 62 10.98 3.98 -7.48
N ALA A 63 9.82 4.45 -7.93
CA ALA A 63 9.69 5.16 -9.21
C ALA A 63 10.49 6.48 -9.24
N GLU A 64 10.87 7.01 -8.08
CA GLU A 64 11.69 8.21 -7.92
C GLU A 64 13.15 7.91 -7.56
N GLY A 65 13.56 6.64 -7.64
CA GLY A 65 14.93 6.21 -7.37
C GLY A 65 15.24 5.98 -5.89
N VAL A 66 14.24 6.02 -5.00
CA VAL A 66 14.42 5.68 -3.59
C VAL A 66 14.32 4.17 -3.42
N ARG A 67 15.34 3.56 -2.80
CA ARG A 67 15.31 2.13 -2.48
C ARG A 67 14.42 1.87 -1.27
N THR A 68 13.54 0.89 -1.38
CA THR A 68 12.54 0.53 -0.37
C THR A 68 12.76 -0.92 0.07
N VAL A 69 12.42 -1.22 1.32
CA VAL A 69 12.42 -2.58 1.87
C VAL A 69 11.15 -2.74 2.70
N ILE A 70 10.46 -3.87 2.54
CA ILE A 70 9.31 -4.24 3.35
C ILE A 70 9.75 -5.39 4.25
N ILE A 71 9.56 -5.22 5.56
CA ILE A 71 9.90 -6.22 6.57
C ILE A 71 8.58 -6.73 7.16
N ASP A 72 8.32 -8.02 6.99
CA ASP A 72 7.23 -8.70 7.69
C ASP A 72 7.72 -9.14 9.07
N LEU A 73 7.02 -8.70 10.11
CA LEU A 73 7.34 -9.00 11.51
C LEU A 73 6.42 -10.09 12.09
N THR A 74 5.62 -10.75 11.25
CA THR A 74 4.83 -11.91 11.67
C THR A 74 5.74 -13.12 11.89
N SER A 75 5.37 -13.96 12.85
CA SER A 75 6.07 -15.20 13.23
C SER A 75 5.31 -16.42 12.75
#